data_AF-A0A516HGH1-F1
#
_entry.id   AF-A0A516HGH1-F1
#
_cell.length_a   1.000
_cell.length_b   1.000
_cell.length_c   1.000
_cell.angle_alpha   90.00
_cell.angle_beta   90.00
_cell.angle_gamma   90.00
#
_symmetry.space_group_name_H-M   'P 1'
#
loop_
_entity.id
_entity.type
_entity.pdbx_description
1 polymer ?
#
loop_
_entity_poly.entity_id
_entity_poly.type
_entity_poly.pdbx_seq_one_letter_code
_entity_poly.pdbx_strand_id
1 'polypeptide(L)'
;MLLVGGLAAIFNPLLGAGIAAKALLPGIGTLLNKYGLRATGEKLNEYQLKQKIKEAQDNVDKEFSDANTLKIINPILAQLARVIRTDEGEYDPLLEADLINSQIKDLKGERWRELTQTAICHVYKEVYEKPSLHKQAGLGPEDIRWLKVLFDAQKNPRA
;
A
#
# COMPACT_ATOMS: atom_id res chain seq x y z
N MET A 1 -17.78 2.60 -10.64
CA MET A 1 -18.06 1.29 -10.01
C MET A 1 -16.90 0.29 -10.12
N LEU A 2 -16.02 0.35 -11.14
CA LEU A 2 -14.85 -0.54 -11.27
C LEU A 2 -13.65 -0.17 -10.38
N LEU A 3 -13.46 1.13 -10.09
CA LEU A 3 -12.31 1.61 -9.30
C LEU A 3 -12.40 1.26 -7.81
N VAL A 4 -13.62 1.16 -7.26
CA VAL A 4 -13.84 0.76 -5.85
C VAL A 4 -13.69 -0.76 -5.67
N GLY A 5 -14.07 -1.55 -6.69
CA GLY A 5 -13.89 -3.01 -6.68
C GLY A 5 -12.42 -3.43 -6.77
N GLY A 6 -11.60 -2.69 -7.53
CA GLY A 6 -10.16 -2.93 -7.63
C GLY A 6 -9.41 -2.66 -6.33
N LEU A 7 -9.77 -1.58 -5.61
CA LEU A 7 -9.21 -1.27 -4.30
C LEU A 7 -9.62 -2.30 -3.23
N ALA A 8 -10.86 -2.76 -3.24
CA ALA A 8 -11.31 -3.80 -2.31
C ALA A 8 -10.57 -5.13 -2.48
N ALA A 9 -10.20 -5.51 -3.72
CA ALA A 9 -9.42 -6.72 -3.98
C ALA A 9 -7.97 -6.65 -3.48
N ILE A 10 -7.40 -5.44 -3.35
CA ILE A 10 -6.05 -5.22 -2.80
C ILE A 10 -6.06 -5.37 -1.27
N PHE A 11 -7.11 -4.86 -0.61
CA PHE A 11 -7.21 -4.90 0.86
C PHE A 11 -7.93 -6.14 1.41
N ASN A 12 -8.75 -6.81 0.60
CA ASN A 12 -9.42 -8.06 0.95
C ASN A 12 -9.75 -8.88 -0.32
N PRO A 13 -8.86 -9.82 -0.71
CA PRO A 13 -9.03 -10.66 -1.90
C PRO A 13 -10.35 -11.44 -1.94
N LEU A 14 -10.97 -11.74 -0.80
CA LEU A 14 -12.22 -12.53 -0.73
C LEU A 14 -13.48 -11.68 -0.87
N LEU A 15 -13.46 -10.45 -0.35
CA LEU A 15 -14.50 -9.47 -0.68
C LEU A 15 -14.44 -9.14 -2.18
N GLY A 16 -13.24 -9.01 -2.75
CA GLY A 16 -13.03 -8.84 -4.20
C GLY A 16 -13.51 -10.04 -5.02
N ALA A 17 -13.16 -11.26 -4.62
CA ALA A 17 -13.58 -12.50 -5.29
C ALA A 17 -15.09 -12.75 -5.16
N GLY A 18 -15.71 -12.46 -4.01
CA GLY A 18 -17.14 -12.62 -3.77
C GLY A 18 -17.99 -11.67 -4.63
N ILE A 19 -17.53 -10.43 -4.81
CA ILE A 19 -18.20 -9.45 -5.68
C ILE A 19 -18.01 -9.83 -7.17
N ALA A 20 -16.82 -10.30 -7.56
CA ALA A 20 -16.55 -10.77 -8.92
C ALA A 20 -17.35 -12.04 -9.28
N ALA A 21 -17.43 -13.01 -8.36
CA ALA A 21 -18.22 -14.24 -8.56
C ALA A 21 -19.71 -13.95 -8.70
N LYS A 22 -20.27 -13.03 -7.89
CA LYS A 22 -21.68 -12.63 -8.02
C LYS A 22 -22.00 -11.92 -9.34
N ALA A 23 -21.04 -11.19 -9.91
CA ALA A 23 -21.19 -10.49 -11.18
C ALA A 23 -21.00 -11.40 -12.41
N LEU A 24 -20.26 -12.51 -12.26
CA LEU A 24 -19.94 -13.46 -13.33
C LEU A 24 -20.90 -14.67 -13.40
N LEU A 25 -21.82 -14.82 -12.45
CA LEU A 25 -22.76 -15.94 -12.40
C LEU A 25 -24.18 -15.61 -12.90
N PRO A 26 -24.36 -15.24 -14.18
CA PRO A 26 -25.52 -15.67 -14.94
C PRO A 26 -25.05 -16.65 -16.03
N GLY A 27 -25.04 -17.97 -15.74
CA GLY A 27 -24.74 -18.94 -16.80
C GLY A 27 -24.42 -20.40 -16.44
N ILE A 28 -24.11 -20.76 -15.19
CA ILE A 28 -23.74 -22.16 -14.89
C ILE A 28 -24.95 -23.13 -14.99
N GLY A 29 -26.18 -22.63 -14.92
CA GLY A 29 -27.40 -23.45 -15.04
C GLY A 29 -27.62 -24.07 -16.44
N THR A 30 -27.10 -23.48 -17.51
CA THR A 30 -27.40 -23.90 -18.90
C THR A 30 -26.41 -24.93 -19.47
N LEU A 31 -25.20 -25.06 -18.91
CA LEU A 31 -24.22 -26.08 -19.32
C LEU A 31 -24.45 -27.45 -18.66
N LEU A 32 -25.18 -27.49 -17.54
CA LEU A 32 -25.48 -28.70 -16.76
C LEU A 32 -26.62 -29.56 -17.32
N ASN A 33 -27.32 -29.11 -18.37
CA ASN A 33 -28.50 -29.81 -18.89
C ASN A 33 -28.19 -30.84 -20.01
N LYS A 34 -26.93 -30.96 -20.46
CA LYS A 34 -26.57 -31.80 -21.63
C LYS A 34 -26.12 -33.23 -21.31
N TYR A 35 -25.81 -33.57 -20.07
CA TYR A 35 -25.34 -34.91 -19.71
C TYR A 35 -26.07 -35.41 -18.45
N GLY A 36 -27.09 -36.24 -18.67
CA GLY A 36 -28.01 -36.75 -17.65
C GLY A 36 -27.41 -37.81 -16.73
N LEU A 37 -26.41 -37.43 -15.92
CA LEU A 37 -25.88 -38.22 -14.81
C LEU A 37 -26.22 -37.53 -13.47
N ARG A 38 -27.50 -37.20 -13.29
CA ARG A 38 -28.03 -36.51 -12.10
C ARG A 38 -28.58 -37.53 -11.10
N ALA A 39 -27.95 -37.65 -9.94
CA ALA A 39 -28.55 -37.99 -8.64
C ALA A 39 -27.52 -38.57 -7.65
N THR A 40 -26.58 -39.41 -8.11
CA THR A 40 -25.70 -40.19 -7.22
C THR A 40 -24.30 -39.62 -7.07
N GLY A 41 -23.75 -38.98 -8.11
CA GLY A 41 -22.45 -38.28 -8.04
C GLY A 41 -22.53 -36.85 -7.50
N GLU A 42 -23.67 -36.19 -7.65
CA GLU A 42 -23.88 -34.78 -7.27
C GLU A 42 -23.78 -34.58 -5.75
N LYS A 43 -24.29 -35.50 -4.93
CA LYS A 43 -24.20 -35.36 -3.45
C LYS A 43 -22.78 -35.49 -2.92
N LEU A 44 -21.98 -36.38 -3.52
CA LEU A 44 -20.55 -36.54 -3.17
C LEU A 44 -19.75 -35.31 -3.61
N ASN A 45 -20.01 -34.80 -4.82
CA ASN A 45 -19.36 -33.61 -5.33
C ASN A 45 -19.77 -32.34 -4.57
N GLU A 46 -21.05 -32.20 -4.20
CA GLU A 46 -21.54 -31.09 -3.38
C GLU A 46 -20.99 -31.13 -1.97
N TYR A 47 -20.86 -32.30 -1.36
CA TYR A 47 -20.27 -32.44 -0.03
C TYR A 47 -18.79 -32.08 -0.05
N GLN A 48 -18.03 -32.59 -1.03
CA GLN A 48 -16.63 -32.23 -1.24
C GLN A 48 -16.46 -30.75 -1.53
N LEU A 49 -17.35 -30.17 -2.33
CA LEU A 49 -17.36 -28.74 -2.64
C LEU A 49 -17.64 -27.90 -1.38
N LYS A 50 -18.65 -28.26 -0.59
CA LYS A 50 -18.97 -27.60 0.68
C LYS A 50 -17.82 -27.69 1.68
N GLN A 51 -17.16 -28.84 1.75
CA GLN A 51 -16.00 -29.02 2.62
C GLN A 51 -14.84 -28.13 2.18
N LYS A 52 -14.53 -28.06 0.89
CA LYS A 52 -13.47 -27.19 0.36
C LYS A 52 -13.78 -25.70 0.56
N ILE A 53 -15.05 -25.30 0.41
CA ILE A 53 -15.48 -23.93 0.71
C ILE A 53 -15.29 -23.62 2.19
N LYS A 54 -15.68 -24.56 3.07
CA LYS A 54 -15.52 -24.39 4.52
C LYS A 54 -14.05 -24.34 4.94
N GLU A 55 -13.20 -25.22 4.43
CA GLU A 55 -11.76 -25.20 4.69
C GLU A 55 -11.11 -23.91 4.19
N ALA A 56 -11.49 -23.42 3.01
CA ALA A 56 -11.02 -22.13 2.51
C ALA A 56 -11.46 -20.97 3.41
N GLN A 57 -12.69 -21.00 3.92
CA GLN A 57 -13.21 -19.98 4.82
C GLN A 57 -12.52 -20.02 6.20
N ASP A 58 -12.37 -21.21 6.78
CA ASP A 58 -11.70 -21.41 8.08
C ASP A 58 -10.22 -20.98 8.00
N ASN A 59 -9.52 -21.26 6.89
CA ASN A 59 -8.13 -20.81 6.68
C ASN A 59 -8.02 -19.29 6.58
N VAL A 60 -8.97 -18.66 5.90
CA VAL A 60 -9.02 -17.20 5.79
C VAL A 60 -9.31 -16.56 7.12
N ASP A 61 -10.34 -17.05 7.83
CA ASP A 61 -10.72 -16.49 9.12
C ASP A 61 -9.55 -16.63 10.10
N LYS A 62 -8.80 -17.72 10.01
CA LYS A 62 -7.55 -17.91 10.74
C LYS A 62 -6.48 -16.90 10.32
N GLU A 63 -6.18 -16.76 9.03
CA GLU A 63 -5.21 -15.79 8.50
C GLU A 63 -5.57 -14.34 8.88
N PHE A 64 -6.85 -13.98 8.87
CA PHE A 64 -7.35 -12.67 9.31
C PHE A 64 -7.28 -12.51 10.83
N SER A 65 -7.58 -13.56 11.61
CA SER A 65 -7.44 -13.51 13.07
C SER A 65 -5.98 -13.44 13.52
N ASP A 66 -5.08 -14.06 12.77
CA ASP A 66 -3.64 -14.02 12.96
C ASP A 66 -3.02 -12.71 12.40
N ALA A 67 -3.74 -11.99 11.52
CA ALA A 67 -3.31 -10.71 10.97
C ALA A 67 -3.40 -9.60 12.03
N ASN A 68 -2.29 -9.35 12.72
CA ASN A 68 -2.17 -8.22 13.61
C ASN A 68 -2.14 -6.90 12.82
N THR A 69 -2.95 -5.92 13.23
CA THR A 69 -2.94 -4.58 12.62
C THR A 69 -1.75 -3.78 13.14
N LEU A 70 -0.71 -3.64 12.32
CA LEU A 70 0.47 -2.83 12.65
C LEU A 70 0.23 -1.37 12.25
N LYS A 71 0.26 -0.46 13.23
CA LYS A 71 0.30 0.99 12.97
C LYS A 71 1.76 1.45 12.95
N ILE A 72 2.22 1.90 11.80
CA ILE A 72 3.60 2.34 11.59
C ILE A 72 3.61 3.82 11.18
N ILE A 73 4.46 4.61 11.83
CA ILE A 73 4.71 6.00 11.43
C ILE A 73 5.97 6.01 10.56
N ASN A 74 5.84 6.54 9.35
CA ASN A 74 6.98 6.72 8.48
C ASN A 74 7.82 7.92 8.98
N PRO A 75 9.09 7.72 9.38
CA PRO A 75 9.92 8.76 9.97
C PRO A 75 10.24 9.89 8.99
N ILE A 76 10.42 9.58 7.69
CA ILE A 76 10.69 10.58 6.65
C ILE A 76 9.45 11.46 6.44
N LEU A 77 8.26 10.89 6.41
CA LEU A 77 7.02 11.67 6.29
C LEU A 77 6.72 12.48 7.55
N ALA A 78 7.05 11.94 8.73
CA ALA A 78 6.94 12.69 9.99
C ALA A 78 7.90 13.89 9.99
N GLN A 79 9.12 13.71 9.49
CA GLN A 79 10.09 14.79 9.32
C GLN A 79 9.58 15.83 8.32
N LEU A 80 9.14 15.41 7.13
CA LEU A 80 8.55 16.29 6.11
C LEU A 80 7.40 17.13 6.68
N ALA A 81 6.50 16.51 7.45
CA ALA A 81 5.37 17.20 8.05
C ALA A 81 5.78 18.28 9.06
N ARG A 82 6.95 18.14 9.69
CA ARG A 82 7.53 19.16 10.56
C ARG A 82 8.19 20.26 9.73
N VAL A 83 9.08 19.88 8.80
CA VAL A 83 9.76 20.77 7.84
C VAL A 83 8.81 21.80 7.25
N ILE A 84 7.71 21.36 6.62
CA ILE A 84 6.77 22.25 5.93
C ILE A 84 5.92 23.16 6.85
N ARG A 85 6.05 23.04 8.18
CA ARG A 85 5.24 23.78 9.16
C ARG A 85 6.08 24.71 10.04
N THR A 86 7.39 24.66 9.91
CA THR A 86 8.35 25.40 10.71
C THR A 86 9.18 26.29 9.81
N ASP A 87 10.01 27.15 10.39
CA ASP A 87 11.05 27.88 9.69
C ASP A 87 12.46 27.49 10.22
N GLU A 88 13.50 28.01 9.58
CA GLU A 88 14.90 27.79 9.95
C GLU A 88 15.23 28.13 11.43
N GLY A 89 14.51 29.06 12.05
CA GLY A 89 14.69 29.44 13.45
C GLY A 89 14.03 28.46 14.43
N GLU A 90 12.93 27.83 14.02
CA GLU A 90 12.19 26.86 14.82
C GLU A 90 12.74 25.43 14.67
N TYR A 91 13.14 25.04 13.45
CA TYR A 91 13.56 23.68 13.16
C TYR A 91 14.40 23.59 11.87
N ASP A 92 15.65 23.13 11.99
CA ASP A 92 16.46 22.73 10.84
C ASP A 92 16.54 21.18 10.77
N PRO A 93 15.97 20.55 9.73
CA PRO A 93 15.96 19.09 9.59
C PRO A 93 17.33 18.46 9.36
N LEU A 94 18.37 19.25 9.07
CA LEU A 94 19.76 18.78 8.95
C LEU A 94 20.49 18.74 10.30
N LEU A 95 19.94 19.38 11.33
CA LEU A 95 20.54 19.40 12.67
C LEU A 95 19.97 18.32 13.60
N GLU A 96 18.79 17.78 13.31
CA GLU A 96 18.25 16.63 14.04
C GLU A 96 18.90 15.31 13.62
N ALA A 97 18.87 14.32 14.53
CA ALA A 97 19.34 12.97 14.26
C ALA A 97 18.70 12.43 12.97
N ASP A 98 19.51 11.73 12.17
CA ASP A 98 19.18 11.37 10.81
C ASP A 98 17.96 10.42 10.70
N LEU A 99 16.77 11.01 10.61
CA LEU A 99 15.50 10.31 10.43
C LEU A 99 15.41 9.66 9.05
N ILE A 100 16.17 10.16 8.06
CA ILE A 100 16.30 9.56 6.74
C ILE A 100 16.98 8.19 6.88
N ASN A 101 17.90 8.05 7.84
CA ASN A 101 18.61 6.82 8.14
C ASN A 101 17.96 5.91 9.20
N SER A 102 16.81 6.30 9.76
CA SER A 102 16.12 5.51 10.78
C SER A 102 15.49 4.20 10.25
N GLN A 103 15.63 3.12 11.01
CA GLN A 103 15.10 1.80 10.68
C GLN A 103 13.73 1.58 11.33
N ILE A 104 12.78 1.03 10.56
CA ILE A 104 11.50 0.57 11.10
C ILE A 104 11.63 -0.93 11.34
N LYS A 105 11.79 -1.33 12.62
CA LYS A 105 12.02 -2.73 13.01
C LYS A 105 10.92 -3.69 12.52
N ASP A 106 9.69 -3.20 12.44
CA ASP A 106 8.51 -4.00 12.09
C ASP A 106 8.30 -4.15 10.56
N LEU A 107 9.01 -3.38 9.73
CA LEU A 107 9.01 -3.54 8.28
C LEU A 107 10.25 -4.30 7.84
N LYS A 108 10.06 -5.47 7.22
CA LYS A 108 11.16 -6.24 6.66
C LYS A 108 11.73 -5.51 5.43
N GLY A 109 12.99 -5.09 5.54
CA GLY A 109 13.75 -4.47 4.46
C GLY A 109 13.54 -2.96 4.32
N GLU A 110 14.39 -2.33 3.52
CA GLU A 110 14.46 -0.86 3.40
C GLU A 110 13.60 -0.31 2.25
N ARG A 111 12.83 -1.16 1.56
CA ARG A 111 12.06 -0.74 0.37
C ARG A 111 11.06 0.37 0.68
N TRP A 112 10.51 0.42 1.89
CA TRP A 112 9.63 1.49 2.33
C TRP A 112 10.33 2.87 2.26
N ARG A 113 11.63 2.91 2.56
CA ARG A 113 12.44 4.13 2.55
C ARG A 113 12.60 4.64 1.13
N GLU A 114 13.08 3.78 0.24
CA GLU A 114 13.26 4.10 -1.19
C GLU A 114 11.95 4.60 -1.83
N LEU A 115 10.84 3.91 -1.56
CA LEU A 115 9.52 4.31 -2.07
C LEU A 115 9.09 5.67 -1.54
N THR A 116 9.35 5.95 -0.26
CA THR A 116 8.99 7.23 0.37
C THR A 116 9.82 8.37 -0.18
N GLN A 117 11.14 8.19 -0.26
CA GLN A 117 12.07 9.17 -0.83
C GLN A 117 11.71 9.47 -2.28
N THR A 118 11.49 8.41 -3.09
CA THR A 118 11.10 8.56 -4.49
C THR A 118 9.80 9.33 -4.66
N ALA A 119 8.80 9.04 -3.82
CA ALA A 119 7.53 9.76 -3.85
C ALA A 119 7.70 11.25 -3.53
N ILE A 120 8.47 11.59 -2.48
CA ILE A 120 8.77 12.99 -2.13
C ILE A 120 9.53 13.68 -3.26
N CYS A 121 10.58 13.05 -3.79
CA CYS A 121 11.35 13.60 -4.90
C CYS A 121 10.46 13.87 -6.12
N HIS A 122 9.55 12.97 -6.47
CA HIS A 122 8.63 13.20 -7.58
C HIS A 122 7.65 14.35 -7.34
N VAL A 123 7.10 14.48 -6.12
CA VAL A 123 6.16 15.56 -5.78
C VAL A 123 6.84 16.92 -5.82
N TYR A 124 8.06 17.02 -5.29
CA TYR A 124 8.77 18.30 -5.16
C TYR A 124 9.74 18.61 -6.30
N LYS A 125 9.88 17.71 -7.30
CA LYS A 125 10.83 17.86 -8.41
C LYS A 125 10.77 19.22 -9.09
N GLU A 126 9.57 19.63 -9.49
CA GLU A 126 9.39 20.88 -10.22
C GLU A 126 9.79 22.10 -9.38
N VAL A 127 9.35 22.12 -8.11
CA VAL A 127 9.64 23.21 -7.19
C VAL A 127 11.14 23.26 -6.92
N TYR A 128 11.77 22.12 -6.67
CA TYR A 128 13.21 22.01 -6.44
C TYR A 128 14.05 22.50 -7.62
N GLU A 129 13.63 22.23 -8.86
CA GLU A 129 14.35 22.65 -10.08
C GLU A 129 14.15 24.14 -10.42
N LYS A 130 13.08 24.77 -9.90
CA LYS A 130 12.68 26.14 -10.25
C LYS A 130 12.66 27.04 -9.01
N PRO A 131 13.75 27.79 -8.73
CA PRO A 131 13.82 28.70 -7.58
C PRO A 131 12.70 29.74 -7.49
N SER A 132 12.11 30.13 -8.63
CA SER A 132 10.96 31.04 -8.68
C SER A 132 9.70 30.48 -8.01
N LEU A 133 9.58 29.15 -7.90
CA LEU A 133 8.41 28.49 -7.30
C LEU A 133 8.56 28.25 -5.80
N HIS A 134 9.75 28.37 -5.21
CA HIS A 134 10.00 28.05 -3.80
C HIS A 134 9.07 28.84 -2.86
N LYS A 135 8.98 30.16 -3.08
CA LYS A 135 8.13 31.05 -2.28
C LYS A 135 6.64 30.72 -2.45
N GLN A 136 6.22 30.33 -3.65
CA GLN A 136 4.84 29.95 -3.92
C GLN A 136 4.48 28.61 -3.26
N ALA A 137 5.44 27.69 -3.18
CA ALA A 137 5.30 26.42 -2.50
C ALA A 137 5.46 26.51 -0.98
N GLY A 138 5.76 27.71 -0.46
CA GLY A 138 5.99 27.93 0.98
C GLY A 138 7.24 27.25 1.52
N LEU A 139 8.25 27.02 0.68
CA LEU A 139 9.49 26.35 1.07
C LEU A 139 10.57 27.37 1.45
N GLY A 140 11.11 27.22 2.66
CA GLY A 140 12.26 27.95 3.16
C GLY A 140 13.60 27.43 2.62
N PRO A 141 14.70 28.20 2.78
CA PRO A 141 16.03 27.74 2.38
C PRO A 141 16.44 26.40 3.03
N GLU A 142 16.09 26.18 4.29
CA GLU A 142 16.25 24.95 5.06
C GLU A 142 15.54 23.75 4.40
N ASP A 143 14.31 23.94 3.93
CA ASP A 143 13.53 22.91 3.25
C ASP A 143 14.21 22.50 1.94
N ILE A 144 14.71 23.48 1.19
CA ILE A 144 15.42 23.23 -0.07
C ILE A 144 16.73 22.48 0.17
N ARG A 145 17.47 22.83 1.23
CA ARG A 145 18.69 22.08 1.61
C ARG A 145 18.35 20.64 1.99
N TRP A 146 17.27 20.42 2.72
CA TRP A 146 16.83 19.08 3.10
C TRP A 146 16.35 18.25 1.91
N LEU A 147 15.56 18.85 1.01
CA LEU A 147 15.17 18.22 -0.25
C LEU A 147 16.42 17.82 -1.04
N LYS A 148 17.44 18.68 -1.12
CA LYS A 148 18.69 18.32 -1.79
C LYS A 148 19.32 17.03 -1.23
N VAL A 149 19.35 16.86 0.09
CA VAL A 149 19.85 15.63 0.73
C VAL A 149 19.03 14.41 0.30
N LEU A 150 17.70 14.52 0.25
CA LEU A 150 16.83 13.43 -0.22
C LEU A 150 17.07 13.10 -1.71
N PHE A 151 17.20 14.11 -2.57
CA PHE A 151 17.49 13.92 -3.98
C PHE A 151 18.86 13.28 -4.21
N ASP A 152 19.85 13.63 -3.40
CA ASP A 152 21.20 13.05 -3.48
C ASP A 152 21.21 11.60 -2.95
N ALA A 153 20.47 11.31 -1.88
CA ALA A 153 20.26 9.95 -1.38
C ALA A 153 19.56 9.04 -2.41
N GLN A 154 18.58 9.56 -3.15
CA GLN A 154 17.93 8.81 -4.23
C GLN A 154 18.90 8.48 -5.37
N LYS A 155 19.81 9.40 -5.71
CA LYS A 155 20.82 9.19 -6.76
C LYS A 155 21.91 8.21 -6.33
N ASN A 156 22.19 8.13 -5.02
CA ASN A 156 23.21 7.24 -4.48
C ASN A 156 22.66 6.39 -3.31
N PRO A 157 21.84 5.35 -3.59
CA PRO A 157 21.17 4.54 -2.57
C PRO A 157 22.11 3.61 -1.77
N ARG A 158 23.44 3.80 -1.86
CA ARG A 158 24.47 2.95 -1.21
C ARG A 158 25.48 3.74 -0.36
N ALA A 159 25.23 5.02 -0.08
CA ALA A 159 26.04 5.81 0.85
C ALA A 159 25.64 5.55 2.31
#